data_AF-A0A1G2GX38-F1
#
_entry.id   AF-A0A1G2GX38-F1
#
_cell.length_a   1.000
_cell.length_b   1.000
_cell.length_c   1.000
_cell.angle_alpha   90.00
_cell.angle_beta   90.00
_cell.angle_gamma   90.00
#
_symmetry.space_group_name_H-M   'P 1'
#
loop_
_entity.id
_entity.type
_entity.pdbx_description
1 polymer ?
#
loop_
_entity_poly.entity_id
_entity_poly.type
_entity_poly.pdbx_seq_one_letter_code
_entity_poly.pdbx_strand_id
1 'polypeptide(L)' 'MLAVFNDAVEICLRYKNSGLRRGRRLSRKEERWFQSTNATRLFSFENICAELNFDAGAVRRYLFGP' A
#
# COMPACT_ATOMS: atom_id res chain seq x y z
N MET A 1 10.98 2.61 -8.39
CA MET A 1 10.02 2.63 -7.25
C MET A 1 9.11 1.39 -7.21
N LEU A 2 9.04 0.60 -8.29
CA LEU A 2 8.21 -0.61 -8.36
C LEU A 2 8.52 -1.65 -7.27
N ALA A 3 9.79 -1.85 -6.91
CA ALA A 3 10.15 -2.82 -5.86
C ALA A 3 9.52 -2.46 -4.49
N VAL A 4 9.55 -1.18 -4.09
CA VAL A 4 8.93 -0.68 -2.85
C VAL A 4 7.42 -0.85 -2.90
N PHE A 5 6.81 -0.54 -4.05
CA PHE A 5 5.38 -0.73 -4.27
C PHE A 5 4.97 -2.20 -4.14
N ASN A 6 5.71 -3.10 -4.81
CA ASN A 6 5.41 -4.53 -4.83
C ASN A 6 5.55 -5.16 -3.44
N ASP A 7 6.58 -4.79 -2.68
CA ASP A 7 6.78 -5.24 -1.29
C ASP A 7 5.60 -4.84 -0.39
N ALA A 8 5.16 -3.57 -0.48
CA ALA A 8 4.01 -3.09 0.29
C ALA A 8 2.71 -3.82 -0.09
N VAL A 9 2.48 -4.09 -1.38
CA VAL A 9 1.32 -4.86 -1.86
C VAL A 9 1.38 -6.29 -1.36
N GLU A 10 2.54 -6.95 -1.44
CA GLU A 10 2.73 -8.33 -0.99
C GLU A 10 2.44 -8.46 0.51
N ILE A 11 2.92 -7.52 1.33
CA ILE A 11 2.62 -7.49 2.77
C ILE A 11 1.12 -7.38 3.01
N CYS A 12 0.42 -6.47 2.31
CA CYS A 12 -1.03 -6.33 2.45
C CYS A 12 -1.77 -7.61 2.03
N LEU A 13 -1.44 -8.20 0.89
CA LEU A 13 -2.10 -9.41 0.39
C LEU A 13 -1.84 -10.64 1.26
N ARG A 14 -0.57 -10.85 1.66
CA ARG A 14 -0.14 -11.97 2.48
C ARG A 14 -0.85 -12.01 3.83
N TYR A 15 -1.16 -10.85 4.39
CA TYR A 15 -1.77 -10.75 5.72
C TYR A 15 -3.26 -10.40 5.73
N LYS A 16 -3.87 -10.07 4.58
CA LYS A 16 -5.32 -9.75 4.43
C LYS A 16 -6.23 -10.81 5.08
N ASN A 17 -5.87 -12.10 4.96
CA ASN A 17 -6.63 -13.23 5.51
C ASN A 17 -5.92 -13.97 6.66
N SER A 18 -4.73 -13.52 7.06
CA SER A 18 -3.97 -14.22 8.09
C SER A 18 -4.50 -13.88 9.49
N GLY A 19 -4.89 -14.90 10.26
CA GLY A 19 -5.26 -14.73 11.67
C GLY A 19 -4.12 -14.28 12.58
N LEU A 20 -2.88 -14.16 12.08
CA LEU A 20 -1.71 -13.85 12.90
C LEU A 20 -1.68 -12.39 13.37
N ARG A 21 -1.59 -12.20 14.70
CA ARG A 21 -1.54 -10.87 15.35
C ARG A 21 -0.36 -10.02 14.88
N ARG A 22 0.78 -10.64 14.55
CA ARG A 22 1.99 -9.96 14.05
C ARG A 22 1.82 -9.46 12.61
N GLY A 23 1.19 -10.28 11.75
CA GLY A 23 0.82 -9.91 10.38
C GLY A 23 -0.16 -8.74 10.31
N ARG A 24 -1.14 -8.70 11.22
CA ARG A 24 -2.09 -7.57 11.33
C ARG A 24 -1.43 -6.22 11.62
N ARG A 25 -0.37 -6.17 12.44
CA ARG A 25 0.34 -4.91 12.73
C ARG A 25 1.15 -4.42 11.54
N LEU A 26 1.83 -5.34 10.84
CA LEU A 26 2.60 -5.01 9.64
C LEU A 26 1.66 -4.49 8.54
N SER A 27 0.56 -5.21 8.30
CA SER A 27 -0.47 -4.82 7.34
C SER A 27 -1.06 -3.45 7.64
N ARG A 28 -1.32 -3.09 8.91
CA ARG A 28 -1.84 -1.76 9.29
C ARG A 28 -0.86 -0.62 9.02
N LYS A 29 0.45 -0.88 9.07
CA LYS A 29 1.46 0.13 8.74
C LYS A 29 1.41 0.42 7.25
N GLU A 30 1.42 -0.63 6.43
CA GLU A 30 1.39 -0.49 4.98
C GLU A 30 0.03 0.05 4.49
N GLU A 31 -1.08 -0.40 5.08
CA GLU A 31 -2.41 0.16 4.82
C GLU A 31 -2.48 1.67 5.07
N ARG A 32 -1.89 2.17 6.17
CA ARG A 32 -1.79 3.62 6.42
C ARG A 32 -0.93 4.33 5.38
N TRP A 33 0.12 3.67 4.88
CA TRP A 33 0.93 4.24 3.81
C TRP A 33 0.12 4.33 2.50
N PHE A 34 -0.65 3.30 2.13
CA PHE A 34 -1.56 3.35 0.97
C PHE A 34 -2.68 4.39 1.13
N GLN A 35 -3.22 4.57 2.35
CA GLN A 35 -4.27 5.55 2.63
C GLN A 35 -3.74 6.99 2.74
N SER A 36 -2.44 7.18 2.90
CA SER A 36 -1.83 8.50 2.99
C SER A 36 -1.89 9.23 1.64
N THR A 37 -2.44 10.45 1.66
CA THR A 37 -2.41 11.40 0.54
C THR A 37 -1.21 12.35 0.60
N ASN A 38 -0.34 12.19 1.61
CA ASN A 38 0.83 13.03 1.78
C ASN A 38 1.92 12.69 0.75
N ALA A 39 2.15 13.60 -0.20
CA ALA A 39 3.13 13.49 -1.29
C ALA A 39 4.50 14.13 -0.99
N THR A 40 4.77 14.57 0.26
CA THR A 40 6.00 15.33 0.60
C THR A 40 7.29 14.49 0.55
N ARG A 41 7.19 13.15 0.62
CA ARG A 41 8.34 12.25 0.60
C ARG A 41 8.47 11.56 -0.75
N LEU A 42 9.71 11.34 -1.20
CA LEU A 42 10.03 10.68 -2.48
C LEU A 42 9.34 9.31 -2.65
N PHE A 43 9.27 8.51 -1.58
CA PHE A 43 8.59 7.21 -1.56
C PHE A 43 7.20 7.27 -0.91
N SER A 44 6.51 8.41 -1.01
CA SER A 44 5.08 8.45 -0.72
C SER A 44 4.32 7.62 -1.75
N PHE A 45 3.22 7.02 -1.32
CA PHE A 45 2.37 6.25 -2.21
C PHE A 45 1.90 7.05 -3.44
N GLU A 46 1.54 8.32 -3.24
CA GLU A 46 1.13 9.24 -4.31
C GLU A 46 2.25 9.45 -5.34
N ASN A 47 3.48 9.73 -4.90
CA ASN A 47 4.62 9.94 -5.81
C ASN A 47 5.01 8.67 -6.55
N ILE A 48 4.93 7.51 -5.89
CA ILE A 48 5.17 6.22 -6.54
C ILE A 48 4.12 5.94 -7.60
N CYS A 49 2.84 6.21 -7.33
CA CYS A 49 1.79 6.04 -8.32
C CYS A 49 1.97 6.99 -9.51
N ALA A 50 2.32 8.25 -9.26
CA ALA A 50 2.61 9.21 -10.33
C ALA A 50 3.77 8.76 -11.22
N GLU A 51 4.88 8.30 -10.63
CA GLU A 51 6.06 7.83 -11.38
C GLU A 51 5.78 6.54 -12.18
N LEU A 52 4.97 5.63 -11.63
CA LEU A 52 4.58 4.38 -12.29
C LEU A 52 3.36 4.55 -13.22
N ASN A 53 2.83 5.76 -13.33
CA ASN A 53 1.62 6.10 -14.10
C ASN A 53 0.39 5.25 -13.69
N PHE A 54 0.23 5.02 -12.39
CA PHE A 54 -0.90 4.31 -11.78
C PHE A 54 -1.92 5.29 -11.19
N ASP A 55 -3.20 4.94 -11.28
CA ASP A 55 -4.25 5.62 -10.52
C ASP A 55 -4.21 5.14 -9.06
N ALA A 56 -3.72 6.02 -8.18
CA ALA A 56 -3.66 5.80 -6.74
C ALA A 56 -5.04 5.42 -6.13
N GLY A 57 -6.11 6.02 -6.63
CA GLY A 57 -7.48 5.70 -6.25
C GLY A 57 -7.91 4.31 -6.71
N ALA A 58 -7.54 3.89 -7.92
CA ALA A 58 -7.80 2.54 -8.41
C ALA A 58 -7.06 1.48 -7.58
N VAL A 59 -5.80 1.72 -7.25
CA VAL A 59 -5.01 0.82 -6.39
C VAL A 59 -5.65 0.68 -5.00
N ARG A 60 -6.09 1.79 -4.38
CA ARG A 60 -6.80 1.77 -3.10
C ARG A 60 -8.09 0.96 -3.17
N ARG A 61 -8.90 1.16 -4.22
CA ARG A 61 -10.14 0.39 -4.43
C ARG A 61 -9.86 -1.10 -4.59
N TYR A 62 -8.81 -1.48 -5.30
CA TYR A 62 -8.42 -2.88 -5.47
C TYR A 62 -7.99 -3.54 -4.14
N LEU A 63 -7.23 -2.83 -3.31
CA LEU A 63 -6.70 -3.38 -2.05
C LEU A 63 -7.74 -3.38 -0.91
N PHE A 64 -8.51 -2.30 -0.77
CA PHE A 64 -9.38 -2.01 0.39
C PHE A 64 -10.86 -1.80 0.04
N GLY A 65 -11.25 -1.94 -1.22
CA GLY A 65 -12.66 -1.92 -1.61
C GLY A 65 -13.45 -3.08 -0.98
N PRO A 66 -14.79 -2.95 -0.90
CA PRO A 66 -15.67 -4.03 -0.45
C PRO A 66 -15.54 -5.28 -1.32
#